data_AF-A0A9D8MUA6-F1
#
_entry.id   AF-A0A9D8MUA6-F1
#
_cell.length_a   1.000
_cell.length_b   1.000
_cell.length_c   1.000
_cell.angle_alpha   90.00
_cell.angle_beta   90.00
_cell.angle_gamma   90.00
#
_symmetry.space_group_name_H-M   'P 1'
#
loop_
_entity.id
_entity.type
_entity.pdbx_description
1 polymer ?
#
loop_
_entity_poly.entity_id
_entity_poly.type
_entity_poly.pdbx_seq_one_letter_code
_entity_poly.pdbx_strand_id
1 'polypeptide(L)'
;AVSSMPLQEAHSQPLSAEKLRDQLNRLGDTPFRLEQLAFKVNGNCMIAVSELNRLRRELCEKLIQLRRKPIAWKIATGKDICKTILIPRKTHSSTEEPVLSVLIRKENQLDAVLQSGIREIYCDFDDPALYKKAVEKARSFKSENTTSPTLFAAPPRICKPGEHELLEQILHSGADGFLIRNYDHLAFFKGKLCRGDSTFNITNPVSADHYLHNCGLRILTLSNDLGMKQIVSMFQYADPECFELILHQHIPMFHTAFCLFCAYLTKEPGFPKCGMPCEHNILKIKDRTGIEHPILTDAGCRNTIFNGRIQTVCEYYKELRSIGLRRFRIEFVQESPEDITFILSLYKQLIKNEISGSQIWDHLRSRSFQLTRGSF
;
A
#
# COMPACT_ATOMS: atom_id res chain seq x y z
N ALA A 1 25.54 -11.73 -40.92
CA ALA A 1 25.74 -11.20 -42.28
C ALA A 1 26.89 -11.98 -42.91
N VAL A 2 26.86 -12.22 -44.21
CA VAL A 2 27.91 -12.93 -44.94
C VAL A 2 28.38 -12.00 -46.05
N SER A 3 29.70 -11.95 -46.29
CA SER A 3 30.23 -11.11 -47.36
C SER A 3 29.78 -11.63 -48.72
N SER A 4 29.41 -10.71 -49.61
CA SER A 4 29.12 -11.03 -51.01
C SER A 4 30.38 -11.06 -51.87
N MET A 5 31.54 -10.74 -51.31
CA MET A 5 32.82 -10.73 -52.01
C MET A 5 33.80 -11.72 -51.35
N PRO A 6 34.53 -12.52 -52.13
CA PRO A 6 35.61 -13.34 -51.58
C PRO A 6 36.74 -12.44 -51.06
N LEU A 7 37.49 -12.97 -50.09
CA LEU A 7 38.76 -12.36 -49.68
C LEU A 7 39.75 -12.39 -50.86
N GLN A 8 40.47 -11.29 -51.04
CA GLN A 8 41.50 -11.14 -52.08
C GLN A 8 42.89 -11.17 -51.45
N GLU A 9 43.92 -11.51 -52.22
CA GLU A 9 45.30 -11.43 -51.74
C GLU A 9 45.71 -9.96 -51.52
N ALA A 10 46.36 -9.68 -50.40
CA ALA A 10 46.79 -8.34 -50.04
C ALA A 10 48.19 -8.04 -50.59
N HIS A 11 48.31 -7.11 -51.54
CA HIS A 11 49.60 -6.71 -52.12
C HIS A 11 50.38 -5.67 -51.30
N SER A 12 49.73 -4.95 -50.37
CA SER A 12 50.38 -3.87 -49.60
C SER A 12 50.02 -3.85 -48.12
N GLN A 13 48.74 -4.00 -47.76
CA GLN A 13 48.30 -4.02 -46.37
C GLN A 13 47.26 -5.12 -46.12
N PRO A 14 47.64 -6.22 -45.44
CA PRO A 14 46.71 -7.27 -45.08
C PRO A 14 45.68 -6.78 -44.06
N LEU A 15 44.54 -7.46 -44.01
CA LEU A 15 43.49 -7.24 -43.02
C LEU A 15 44.02 -7.62 -41.63
N SER A 16 44.00 -6.67 -40.69
CA SER A 16 44.37 -6.90 -39.31
C SER A 16 43.14 -6.91 -38.39
N ALA A 17 43.28 -7.53 -37.22
CA ALA A 17 42.24 -7.51 -36.19
C ALA A 17 41.87 -6.08 -35.75
N GLU A 18 42.87 -5.19 -35.65
CA GLU A 18 42.69 -3.77 -35.32
C GLU A 18 41.84 -3.05 -36.36
N LYS A 19 42.19 -3.17 -37.65
CA LYS A 19 41.43 -2.56 -38.75
C LYS A 19 40.00 -3.08 -38.81
N LEU A 20 39.81 -4.38 -38.60
CA LEU A 20 38.47 -4.96 -38.57
C LEU A 20 37.65 -4.41 -37.39
N ARG A 21 38.28 -4.31 -36.21
CA ARG A 21 37.66 -3.72 -35.02
C ARG A 21 37.29 -2.25 -35.24
N ASP A 22 38.18 -1.45 -35.80
CA ASP A 22 37.94 -0.02 -36.07
C ASP A 22 36.80 0.22 -37.04
N GLN A 23 36.62 -0.66 -38.04
CA GLN A 23 35.51 -0.53 -38.99
C GLN A 23 34.20 -1.03 -38.40
N LEU A 24 34.20 -2.17 -37.69
CA LEU A 24 32.98 -2.75 -37.12
C LEU A 24 32.49 -2.04 -35.86
N ASN A 25 33.37 -1.39 -35.10
CA ASN A 25 33.03 -0.66 -33.87
C ASN A 25 32.43 0.74 -34.11
N ARG A 26 32.30 1.18 -35.37
CA ARG A 26 31.62 2.44 -35.72
C ARG A 26 30.12 2.30 -35.54
N LEU A 27 29.65 2.22 -34.30
CA LEU A 27 28.26 1.89 -33.93
C LEU A 27 27.49 3.09 -33.35
N GLY A 28 28.01 4.31 -33.46
CA GLY A 28 27.48 5.51 -32.81
C GLY A 28 26.00 5.82 -33.09
N ASP A 29 25.49 5.44 -34.26
CA ASP A 29 24.08 5.63 -34.65
C ASP A 29 23.17 4.46 -34.24
N THR A 30 23.66 3.56 -33.39
CA THR A 30 22.96 2.33 -32.98
C THR A 30 23.02 2.16 -31.46
N PRO A 31 22.06 1.44 -30.85
CA PRO A 31 22.08 1.18 -29.40
C PRO A 31 23.09 0.07 -28.99
N PHE A 32 24.09 -0.23 -29.84
CA PHE A 32 25.02 -1.34 -29.64
C PHE A 32 26.44 -0.84 -29.36
N ARG A 33 27.19 -1.63 -28.57
CA ARG A 33 28.64 -1.48 -28.39
C ARG A 33 29.32 -2.79 -28.77
N LEU A 34 30.50 -2.73 -29.39
CA LEU A 34 31.28 -3.93 -29.69
C LEU A 34 32.05 -4.37 -28.44
N GLU A 35 31.56 -5.41 -27.78
CA GLU A 35 32.23 -5.97 -26.60
C GLU A 35 33.44 -6.83 -27.00
N GLN A 36 33.19 -7.90 -27.77
CA GLN A 36 34.22 -8.84 -28.21
C GLN A 36 34.26 -8.98 -29.74
N LEU A 37 35.47 -9.13 -30.29
CA LEU A 37 35.70 -9.42 -31.71
C LEU A 37 36.69 -10.58 -31.82
N ALA A 38 36.25 -11.67 -32.45
CA ALA A 38 37.11 -12.80 -32.78
C ALA A 38 37.57 -12.68 -34.23
N PHE A 39 38.88 -12.55 -34.44
CA PHE A 39 39.50 -12.46 -35.75
C PHE A 39 40.19 -13.77 -36.10
N LYS A 40 39.70 -14.47 -37.14
CA LYS A 40 40.28 -15.73 -37.63
C LYS A 40 40.41 -15.64 -39.14
N VAL A 41 41.63 -15.44 -39.63
CA VAL A 41 41.96 -15.35 -41.06
C VAL A 41 43.19 -16.19 -41.33
N ASN A 42 43.15 -16.96 -42.41
CA ASN A 42 44.30 -17.73 -42.91
C ASN A 42 44.87 -16.99 -44.13
N GLY A 43 46.16 -16.65 -44.10
CA GLY A 43 46.87 -15.99 -45.20
C GLY A 43 46.77 -14.45 -45.20
N ASN A 44 47.47 -13.83 -46.15
CA ASN A 44 47.54 -12.39 -46.32
C ASN A 44 46.38 -11.89 -47.19
N CYS A 45 45.22 -11.75 -46.57
CA CYS A 45 43.98 -11.40 -47.26
C CYS A 45 43.58 -9.94 -47.05
N MET A 46 42.85 -9.36 -48.01
CA MET A 46 42.18 -8.07 -47.90
C MET A 46 40.70 -8.16 -48.26
N ILE A 47 39.92 -7.23 -47.71
CA ILE A 47 38.50 -7.02 -48.03
C ILE A 47 38.25 -5.52 -48.16
N ALA A 48 37.37 -5.13 -49.07
CA ALA A 48 37.03 -3.73 -49.27
C ALA A 48 36.37 -3.13 -48.00
N VAL A 49 36.78 -1.92 -47.62
CA VAL A 49 36.18 -1.19 -46.48
C VAL A 49 34.69 -0.92 -46.70
N SER A 50 34.27 -0.70 -47.96
CA SER A 50 32.86 -0.58 -48.33
C SER A 50 32.05 -1.83 -47.96
N GLU A 51 32.63 -3.01 -48.14
CA GLU A 51 32.00 -4.29 -47.80
C GLU A 51 31.93 -4.50 -46.28
N LEU A 52 32.98 -4.12 -45.53
CA LEU A 52 32.92 -4.11 -44.06
C LEU A 52 31.83 -3.17 -43.52
N ASN A 53 31.67 -2.00 -44.14
CA ASN A 53 30.61 -1.06 -43.79
C ASN A 53 29.22 -1.62 -44.11
N ARG A 54 29.06 -2.29 -45.26
CA ARG A 54 27.82 -2.98 -45.64
C ARG A 54 27.48 -4.07 -44.62
N LEU A 55 28.43 -4.93 -44.28
CA LEU A 55 28.27 -5.99 -43.29
C LEU A 55 27.90 -5.45 -41.91
N ARG A 56 28.56 -4.38 -41.46
CA ARG A 56 28.23 -3.70 -40.19
C ARG A 56 26.79 -3.21 -40.19
N ARG A 57 26.36 -2.50 -41.23
CA ARG A 57 24.99 -1.98 -41.36
C ARG A 57 23.98 -3.12 -41.36
N GLU A 58 24.20 -4.15 -42.15
CA GLU A 58 23.33 -5.33 -42.24
C GLU A 58 23.22 -6.07 -40.88
N LEU A 59 24.34 -6.23 -40.16
CA LEU A 59 24.34 -6.80 -38.82
C LEU A 59 23.53 -5.95 -37.84
N CYS A 60 23.73 -4.63 -37.86
CA CYS A 60 23.01 -3.71 -36.99
C CYS A 60 21.52 -3.69 -37.28
N GLU A 61 21.11 -3.68 -38.55
CA GLU A 61 19.70 -3.77 -38.97
C GLU A 61 19.07 -5.07 -38.48
N LYS A 62 19.75 -6.21 -38.63
CA LYS A 62 19.27 -7.51 -38.13
C LYS A 62 19.13 -7.52 -36.61
N LEU A 63 20.08 -6.95 -35.87
CA LEU A 63 20.00 -6.85 -34.42
C LEU A 63 18.90 -5.87 -33.97
N ILE A 64 18.69 -4.76 -34.68
CA ILE A 64 17.57 -3.83 -34.43
C ILE A 64 16.23 -4.53 -34.67
N GLN A 65 16.10 -5.28 -35.77
CA GLN A 65 14.92 -6.10 -36.06
C GLN A 65 14.65 -7.10 -34.93
N LEU A 66 15.67 -7.78 -34.41
CA LEU A 66 15.53 -8.70 -33.28
C LEU A 66 15.13 -7.98 -31.98
N ARG A 67 15.72 -6.81 -31.69
CA ARG A 67 15.37 -6.00 -30.51
C ARG A 67 13.94 -5.45 -30.58
N ARG A 68 13.42 -5.19 -31.78
CA ARG A 68 12.04 -4.78 -32.02
C ARG A 68 11.04 -5.92 -31.86
N LYS A 69 11.47 -7.18 -31.91
CA LYS A 69 10.58 -8.30 -31.61
C LYS A 69 10.18 -8.21 -30.14
N PRO A 70 8.88 -8.31 -29.81
CA PRO A 70 8.47 -8.39 -28.42
C PRO A 70 9.20 -9.57 -27.78
N ILE A 71 9.72 -9.36 -26.57
CA ILE A 71 10.24 -10.46 -25.76
C ILE A 71 9.11 -11.48 -25.65
N ALA A 72 9.38 -12.72 -26.06
CA ALA A 72 8.42 -13.79 -25.95
C ALA A 72 8.27 -14.17 -24.47
N TRP A 73 7.37 -13.48 -23.77
CA TRP A 73 6.97 -13.86 -22.43
C TRP A 73 6.19 -15.17 -22.52
N LYS A 74 6.71 -16.24 -21.94
CA LYS A 74 5.89 -17.40 -21.63
C LYS A 74 5.17 -17.08 -20.32
N ILE A 75 3.86 -16.88 -20.38
CA ILE A 75 3.04 -16.86 -19.17
C ILE A 75 3.19 -18.25 -18.57
N ALA A 76 3.81 -18.34 -17.39
CA ALA A 76 3.80 -19.56 -16.63
C ALA A 76 2.34 -19.86 -16.29
N THR A 77 1.74 -20.84 -16.97
CA THR A 77 0.39 -21.34 -16.66
C THR A 77 0.47 -22.18 -15.40
N GLY A 78 0.79 -21.54 -14.27
CA GLY A 78 0.99 -22.22 -13.00
C GLY A 78 -0.16 -21.97 -12.06
N LYS A 79 -1.02 -22.98 -11.87
CA LYS A 79 -1.78 -23.17 -10.61
C LYS A 79 -0.87 -23.20 -9.37
N ASP A 80 0.46 -23.23 -9.57
CA ASP A 80 1.48 -23.44 -8.56
C ASP A 80 2.56 -22.34 -8.51
N ILE A 81 2.37 -21.15 -9.11
CA ILE A 81 3.35 -20.04 -8.98
C ILE A 81 3.65 -19.75 -7.51
N CYS A 82 2.63 -19.77 -6.66
CA CYS A 82 2.81 -19.62 -5.22
C CYS A 82 3.65 -20.75 -4.62
N LYS A 83 3.57 -22.00 -5.10
CA LYS A 83 4.44 -23.09 -4.62
C LYS A 83 5.88 -22.97 -5.10
N THR A 84 6.09 -22.33 -6.25
CA THR A 84 7.44 -22.08 -6.79
C THR A 84 8.13 -20.93 -6.06
N ILE A 85 7.37 -19.92 -5.63
CA ILE A 85 7.91 -18.71 -5.00
C ILE A 85 7.86 -18.79 -3.47
N LEU A 86 6.84 -19.43 -2.91
CA LEU A 86 6.52 -19.45 -1.49
C LEU A 86 6.41 -20.89 -0.98
N ILE A 87 6.71 -21.06 0.31
CA ILE A 87 6.55 -22.33 1.00
C ILE A 87 5.12 -22.38 1.57
N PRO A 88 4.30 -23.38 1.22
CA PRO A 88 2.98 -23.55 1.82
C PRO A 88 3.09 -23.64 3.34
N ARG A 89 2.22 -22.92 4.05
CA ARG A 89 2.20 -22.96 5.52
C ARG A 89 1.15 -23.96 5.99
N LYS A 90 1.47 -24.68 7.06
CA LYS A 90 0.47 -25.45 7.79
C LYS A 90 -0.44 -24.47 8.52
N THR A 91 -1.74 -24.76 8.54
CA THR A 91 -2.70 -24.01 9.32
C THR A 91 -2.34 -24.09 10.79
N HIS A 92 -1.98 -22.96 11.40
CA HIS A 92 -1.74 -22.86 12.82
C HIS A 92 -3.06 -22.58 13.53
N SER A 93 -3.50 -23.48 14.40
CA SER A 93 -4.55 -23.19 15.38
C SER A 93 -3.89 -22.54 16.60
N SER A 94 -3.60 -21.24 16.51
CA SER A 94 -3.13 -20.48 17.68
C SER A 94 -4.29 -20.26 18.65
N THR A 95 -4.08 -20.53 19.95
CA THR A 95 -5.06 -20.27 21.01
C THR A 95 -5.00 -18.83 21.53
N GLU A 96 -4.17 -17.98 20.92
CA GLU A 96 -3.99 -16.60 21.36
C GLU A 96 -5.29 -15.78 21.28
N GLU A 97 -5.41 -14.88 22.25
CA GLU A 97 -6.54 -13.99 22.34
C GLU A 97 -6.58 -13.04 21.12
N PRO A 98 -7.77 -12.78 20.57
CA PRO A 98 -7.95 -11.74 19.56
C PRO A 98 -7.49 -10.37 20.06
N VAL A 99 -6.82 -9.62 19.19
CA VAL A 99 -6.42 -8.23 19.42
C VAL A 99 -7.39 -7.32 18.68
N LEU A 100 -7.95 -6.35 19.41
CA LEU A 100 -8.77 -5.28 18.84
C LEU A 100 -7.97 -3.98 18.81
N SER A 101 -7.75 -3.45 17.62
CA SER A 101 -7.18 -2.14 17.39
C SER A 101 -8.27 -1.15 16.94
N VAL A 102 -8.04 0.15 17.17
CA VAL A 102 -8.98 1.20 16.78
C VAL A 102 -8.25 2.30 16.01
N LEU A 103 -8.83 2.76 14.91
CA LEU A 103 -8.37 3.95 14.19
C LEU A 103 -9.32 5.11 14.47
N ILE A 104 -8.77 6.22 14.96
CA ILE A 104 -9.47 7.48 15.20
C ILE A 104 -8.96 8.59 14.28
N ARG A 105 -9.84 9.55 13.99
CA ARG A 105 -9.56 10.69 13.08
C ARG A 105 -9.76 12.05 13.72
N LYS A 106 -10.27 12.10 14.96
CA LYS A 106 -10.46 13.32 15.74
C LYS A 106 -9.95 13.16 17.17
N GLU A 107 -9.39 14.23 17.73
CA GLU A 107 -8.78 14.21 19.06
C GLU A 107 -9.80 13.82 20.17
N ASN A 108 -11.03 14.31 20.06
CA ASN A 108 -12.11 14.02 21.02
C ASN A 108 -12.51 12.53 21.08
N GLN A 109 -12.11 11.72 20.11
CA GLN A 109 -12.39 10.28 20.09
C GLN A 109 -11.45 9.49 21.02
N LEU A 110 -10.27 10.03 21.32
CA LEU A 110 -9.22 9.31 22.03
C LEU A 110 -9.65 8.88 23.45
N ASP A 111 -10.35 9.74 24.18
CA ASP A 111 -10.78 9.44 25.56
C ASP A 111 -11.73 8.24 25.61
N ALA A 112 -12.72 8.19 24.72
CA ALA A 112 -13.67 7.08 24.65
C ALA A 112 -12.98 5.75 24.35
N VAL A 113 -11.96 5.77 23.47
CA VAL A 113 -11.18 4.58 23.12
C VAL A 113 -10.32 4.12 24.31
N LEU A 114 -9.63 5.04 24.98
CA LEU A 114 -8.81 4.74 26.16
C LEU A 114 -9.64 4.19 27.32
N GLN A 115 -10.78 4.81 27.62
CA GLN A 115 -11.72 4.37 28.66
C GLN A 115 -12.34 3.00 28.33
N SER A 116 -12.50 2.68 27.05
CA SER A 116 -12.94 1.35 26.60
C SER A 116 -11.88 0.26 26.81
N GLY A 117 -10.66 0.61 27.23
CA GLY A 117 -9.57 -0.33 27.50
C GLY A 117 -8.87 -0.84 26.25
N ILE A 118 -9.09 -0.21 25.09
CA ILE A 118 -8.38 -0.54 23.85
C ILE A 118 -6.92 -0.07 23.94
N ARG A 119 -6.01 -0.94 23.50
CA ARG A 119 -4.58 -0.77 23.75
C ARG A 119 -3.76 -0.52 22.49
N GLU A 120 -4.22 -0.94 21.33
CA GLU A 120 -3.59 -0.58 20.05
C GLU A 120 -4.45 0.46 19.34
N ILE A 121 -3.91 1.66 19.17
CA ILE A 121 -4.65 2.80 18.61
C ILE A 121 -3.87 3.36 17.41
N TYR A 122 -4.56 3.53 16.28
CA TYR A 122 -4.07 4.27 15.12
C TYR A 122 -4.67 5.68 15.13
N CYS A 123 -3.83 6.70 14.93
CA CYS A 123 -4.27 8.08 14.80
C CYS A 123 -4.09 8.56 13.36
N ASP A 124 -5.15 9.08 12.75
CA ASP A 124 -5.19 9.64 11.40
C ASP A 124 -5.76 11.06 11.47
N PHE A 125 -4.96 11.98 12.03
CA PHE A 125 -5.37 13.37 12.23
C PHE A 125 -5.03 14.25 11.02
N ASP A 126 -5.86 15.27 10.82
CA ASP A 126 -5.69 16.35 9.86
C ASP A 126 -4.65 17.37 10.29
N ASP A 127 -4.47 17.59 11.60
CA ASP A 127 -3.41 18.42 12.15
C ASP A 127 -2.24 17.56 12.71
N PRO A 128 -1.03 17.63 12.12
CA PRO A 128 0.16 16.94 12.63
C PRO A 128 0.50 17.22 14.10
N ALA A 129 0.14 18.39 14.65
CA ALA A 129 0.40 18.72 16.05
C ALA A 129 -0.41 17.86 17.02
N LEU A 130 -1.57 17.33 16.58
CA LEU A 130 -2.42 16.46 17.40
C LEU A 130 -1.79 15.10 17.70
N TYR A 131 -0.88 14.62 16.85
CA TYR A 131 -0.22 13.32 17.07
C TYR A 131 0.59 13.33 18.36
N LYS A 132 1.38 14.38 18.58
CA LYS A 132 2.19 14.52 19.81
C LYS A 132 1.30 14.60 21.05
N LYS A 133 0.23 15.41 20.99
CA LYS A 133 -0.76 15.52 22.09
C LYS A 133 -1.40 14.18 22.41
N ALA A 134 -1.81 13.42 21.40
CA ALA A 134 -2.41 12.10 21.57
C ALA A 134 -1.43 11.11 22.24
N VAL A 135 -0.15 11.13 21.85
CA VAL A 135 0.91 10.31 22.47
C VAL A 135 1.10 10.68 23.94
N GLU A 136 1.24 11.96 24.26
CA GLU A 136 1.40 12.44 25.64
C GLU A 136 0.18 12.07 26.51
N LYS A 137 -1.02 12.22 25.96
CA LYS A 137 -2.27 11.87 26.63
C LYS A 137 -2.41 10.38 26.88
N ALA A 138 -2.10 9.52 25.92
CA ALA A 138 -2.16 8.07 26.12
C ALA A 138 -1.09 7.55 27.09
N ARG A 139 0.11 8.17 27.11
CA ARG A 139 1.17 7.82 28.08
C ARG A 139 0.82 8.23 29.52
N SER A 140 0.13 9.36 29.68
CA SER A 140 -0.33 9.83 30.99
C SER A 140 -1.63 9.18 31.45
N PHE A 141 -2.33 8.44 30.58
CA PHE A 141 -3.55 7.73 30.91
C PHE A 141 -3.26 6.59 31.90
N LYS A 142 -3.72 6.77 33.14
CA LYS A 142 -3.65 5.74 34.18
C LYS A 142 -4.86 4.82 34.06
N SER A 143 -4.61 3.59 33.64
CA SER A 143 -5.60 2.51 33.66
C SER A 143 -5.36 1.59 34.85
N GLU A 144 -6.40 0.89 35.32
CA GLU A 144 -6.25 -0.23 36.25
C GLU A 144 -5.38 -1.37 35.68
N ASN A 145 -5.24 -1.42 34.34
CA ASN A 145 -4.34 -2.33 33.65
C ASN A 145 -2.90 -1.78 33.61
N THR A 146 -1.92 -2.65 33.87
CA THR A 146 -0.49 -2.31 34.01
C THR A 146 0.23 -1.94 32.72
N THR A 147 -0.30 -2.31 31.55
CA THR A 147 0.35 -1.98 30.26
C THR A 147 -0.03 -0.55 29.83
N SER A 148 0.82 0.20 29.13
CA SER A 148 0.47 1.50 28.51
C SER A 148 -0.04 1.35 27.05
N PRO A 149 -1.05 2.11 26.60
CA PRO A 149 -1.53 2.04 25.21
C PRO A 149 -0.41 2.29 24.21
N THR A 150 -0.41 1.56 23.10
CA THR A 150 0.50 1.73 21.97
C THR A 150 -0.18 2.52 20.88
N LEU A 151 0.47 3.59 20.43
CA LEU A 151 -0.04 4.51 19.41
C LEU A 151 0.77 4.41 18.12
N PHE A 152 0.05 4.22 17.03
CA PHE A 152 0.58 4.25 15.68
C PHE A 152 0.09 5.50 14.95
N ALA A 153 1.01 6.30 14.42
CA ALA A 153 0.67 7.45 13.61
C ALA A 153 0.44 7.06 12.14
N ALA A 154 -0.68 7.46 11.55
CA ALA A 154 -1.01 7.22 10.15
C ALA A 154 -0.68 8.46 9.29
N PRO A 155 0.53 8.56 8.67
CA PRO A 155 0.86 9.64 7.73
C PRO A 155 -0.13 9.74 6.56
N PRO A 156 -0.37 10.92 5.96
CA PRO A 156 -1.37 11.12 4.89
C PRO A 156 -1.33 10.06 3.80
N ARG A 157 -2.50 9.64 3.29
CA ARG A 157 -2.56 8.60 2.24
C ARG A 157 -1.81 8.98 0.98
N ILE A 158 -1.92 10.24 0.59
CA ILE A 158 -1.28 10.82 -0.59
C ILE A 158 -0.19 11.75 -0.06
N CYS A 159 1.01 11.70 -0.62
CA CYS A 159 2.07 12.67 -0.38
C CYS A 159 2.57 13.19 -1.73
N LYS A 160 2.59 14.50 -1.90
CA LYS A 160 3.13 15.16 -3.09
C LYS A 160 4.60 15.56 -2.87
N PRO A 161 5.37 15.74 -3.94
CA PRO A 161 6.70 16.36 -3.84
C PRO A 161 6.62 17.68 -3.07
N GLY A 162 7.56 17.89 -2.14
CA GLY A 162 7.58 19.07 -1.27
C GLY A 162 6.80 18.96 0.05
N GLU A 163 5.98 17.90 0.24
CA GLU A 163 5.22 17.71 1.50
C GLU A 163 6.01 16.95 2.59
N HIS A 164 7.34 16.92 2.52
CA HIS A 164 8.18 16.16 3.45
C HIS A 164 8.08 16.67 4.89
N GLU A 165 7.91 17.97 5.08
CA GLU A 165 7.77 18.59 6.40
C GLU A 165 6.58 18.02 7.19
N LEU A 166 5.47 17.67 6.52
CA LEU A 166 4.34 17.02 7.16
C LEU A 166 4.72 15.64 7.72
N LEU A 167 5.49 14.86 6.94
CA LEU A 167 5.96 13.54 7.36
C LEU A 167 7.00 13.65 8.49
N GLU A 168 7.87 14.66 8.46
CA GLU A 168 8.82 14.93 9.54
C GLU A 168 8.13 15.25 10.85
N GLN A 169 7.08 16.09 10.85
CA GLN A 169 6.31 16.37 12.06
C GLN A 169 5.69 15.11 12.66
N ILE A 170 5.14 14.24 11.80
CA ILE A 170 4.56 12.96 12.22
C ILE A 170 5.64 12.02 12.77
N LEU A 171 6.80 11.93 12.12
CA LEU A 171 7.95 11.14 12.57
C LEU A 171 8.41 11.55 13.97
N HIS A 172 8.40 12.85 14.27
CA HIS A 172 8.82 13.42 15.54
C HIS A 172 7.68 13.53 16.59
N SER A 173 6.48 13.02 16.30
CA SER A 173 5.35 13.02 17.23
C SER A 173 5.59 12.16 18.49
N GLY A 174 6.58 11.26 18.45
CA GLY A 174 6.87 10.33 19.53
C GLY A 174 5.98 9.08 19.55
N ALA A 175 5.21 8.84 18.48
CA ALA A 175 4.42 7.62 18.30
C ALA A 175 5.30 6.36 18.38
N ASP A 176 4.71 5.25 18.85
CA ASP A 176 5.41 3.98 19.04
C ASP A 176 5.65 3.25 17.71
N GLY A 177 4.87 3.59 16.68
CA GLY A 177 5.06 3.12 15.31
C GLY A 177 4.23 3.90 14.29
N PHE A 178 4.26 3.45 13.05
CA PHE A 178 3.62 4.13 11.91
C PHE A 178 2.77 3.17 11.08
N LEU A 179 1.58 3.64 10.69
CA LEU A 179 0.70 2.95 9.74
C LEU A 179 0.99 3.49 8.33
N ILE A 180 1.79 2.73 7.58
CA ILE A 180 2.29 3.07 6.25
C ILE A 180 1.17 2.87 5.22
N ARG A 181 0.93 3.87 4.36
CA ARG A 181 -0.23 3.91 3.44
C ARG A 181 0.14 4.06 1.96
N ASN A 182 1.42 4.22 1.63
CA ASN A 182 1.92 4.24 0.25
C ASN A 182 3.38 3.75 0.23
N TYR A 183 3.91 3.54 -0.97
CA TYR A 183 5.24 2.96 -1.15
C TYR A 183 6.37 3.90 -0.69
N ASP A 184 6.23 5.21 -0.88
CA ASP A 184 7.25 6.22 -0.51
C ASP A 184 7.46 6.26 1.00
N HIS A 185 6.41 6.01 1.79
CA HIS A 185 6.50 5.90 3.24
C HIS A 185 7.44 4.77 3.70
N LEU A 186 7.65 3.71 2.91
CA LEU A 186 8.57 2.63 3.28
C LEU A 186 10.02 3.14 3.37
N ALA A 187 10.42 4.01 2.45
CA ALA A 187 11.73 4.63 2.49
C ALA A 187 11.82 5.69 3.59
N PHE A 188 10.77 6.52 3.73
CA PHE A 188 10.75 7.62 4.70
C PHE A 188 10.81 7.13 6.16
N PHE A 189 10.00 6.13 6.52
CA PHE A 189 9.91 5.58 7.88
C PHE A 189 10.86 4.38 8.10
N LYS A 190 11.90 4.23 7.28
CA LYS A 190 12.85 3.11 7.37
C LYS A 190 13.49 3.05 8.77
N GLY A 191 13.54 1.85 9.35
CA GLY A 191 14.09 1.61 10.69
C GLY A 191 13.14 1.94 11.84
N LYS A 192 11.91 2.36 11.56
CA LYS A 192 10.84 2.50 12.57
C LYS A 192 9.96 1.24 12.59
N LEU A 193 9.14 1.11 13.64
CA LEU A 193 8.11 0.08 13.69
C LEU A 193 6.98 0.44 12.73
N CYS A 194 6.80 -0.34 11.68
CA CYS A 194 5.85 -0.06 10.61
C CYS A 194 4.83 -1.20 10.43
N ARG A 195 3.57 -0.80 10.21
CA ARG A 195 2.46 -1.67 9.77
C ARG A 195 1.96 -1.16 8.42
N GLY A 196 1.57 -2.06 7.52
CA GLY A 196 1.00 -1.69 6.21
C GLY A 196 -0.51 -1.58 6.29
N ASP A 197 -1.07 -0.48 5.80
CA ASP A 197 -2.51 -0.26 5.74
C ASP A 197 -3.17 -0.95 4.52
N SER A 198 -4.51 -0.97 4.50
CA SER A 198 -5.31 -1.59 3.43
C SER A 198 -5.06 -0.95 2.05
N THR A 199 -4.52 0.27 2.01
CA THR A 199 -4.16 1.00 0.79
C THR A 199 -3.05 0.35 -0.03
N PHE A 200 -2.29 -0.59 0.54
CA PHE A 200 -1.32 -1.39 -0.20
C PHE A 200 -1.96 -2.46 -1.11
N ASN A 201 -3.28 -2.66 -1.01
CA ASN A 201 -4.04 -3.60 -1.83
C ASN A 201 -3.44 -5.02 -1.81
N ILE A 202 -3.09 -5.49 -0.62
CA ILE A 202 -2.58 -6.84 -0.43
C ILE A 202 -3.70 -7.84 -0.71
N THR A 203 -3.62 -8.49 -1.86
CA THR A 203 -4.66 -9.38 -2.39
C THR A 203 -4.20 -10.81 -2.64
N ASN A 204 -2.91 -11.09 -2.45
CA ASN A 204 -2.31 -12.37 -2.72
C ASN A 204 -1.08 -12.60 -1.83
N PRO A 205 -0.65 -13.85 -1.64
CA PRO A 205 0.43 -14.14 -0.71
C PRO A 205 1.81 -13.68 -1.21
N VAL A 206 2.00 -13.48 -2.52
CA VAL A 206 3.28 -13.01 -3.09
C VAL A 206 3.52 -11.54 -2.73
N SER A 207 2.49 -10.69 -2.83
CA SER A 207 2.62 -9.31 -2.37
C SER A 207 2.78 -9.23 -0.86
N ALA A 208 2.07 -10.06 -0.09
CA ALA A 208 2.25 -10.12 1.35
C ALA A 208 3.69 -10.49 1.74
N ASP A 209 4.26 -11.54 1.13
CA ASP A 209 5.64 -11.98 1.36
C ASP A 209 6.64 -10.85 1.09
N HIS A 210 6.50 -10.16 -0.04
CA HIS A 210 7.34 -9.02 -0.39
C HIS A 210 7.35 -7.94 0.70
N TYR A 211 6.17 -7.52 1.16
CA TYR A 211 6.09 -6.45 2.16
C TYR A 211 6.56 -6.87 3.55
N LEU A 212 6.33 -8.13 3.94
CA LEU A 212 6.78 -8.67 5.22
C LEU A 212 8.30 -8.87 5.25
N HIS A 213 8.87 -9.46 4.19
CA HIS A 213 10.25 -9.93 4.20
C HIS A 213 11.24 -8.98 3.50
N ASN A 214 10.81 -8.19 2.50
CA ASN A 214 11.68 -7.23 1.81
C ASN A 214 11.47 -5.78 2.27
N CYS A 215 10.27 -5.40 2.70
CA CYS A 215 9.97 -4.02 3.11
C CYS A 215 9.97 -3.79 4.63
N GLY A 216 10.12 -4.84 5.43
CA GLY A 216 10.23 -4.74 6.89
C GLY A 216 8.92 -4.40 7.62
N LEU A 217 7.76 -4.55 6.97
CA LEU A 217 6.47 -4.41 7.63
C LEU A 217 6.20 -5.64 8.51
N ARG A 218 5.63 -5.43 9.70
CA ARG A 218 5.32 -6.55 10.61
C ARG A 218 3.89 -7.06 10.50
N ILE A 219 2.94 -6.15 10.34
CA ILE A 219 1.52 -6.44 10.20
C ILE A 219 1.03 -5.78 8.92
N LEU A 220 0.23 -6.50 8.14
CA LEU A 220 -0.42 -6.01 6.93
C LEU A 220 -1.94 -6.01 7.12
N THR A 221 -2.60 -4.90 6.85
CA THR A 221 -4.05 -4.85 6.78
C THR A 221 -4.52 -5.47 5.46
N LEU A 222 -5.49 -6.38 5.52
CA LEU A 222 -6.09 -6.99 4.34
C LEU A 222 -6.77 -5.96 3.44
N SER A 223 -6.70 -6.18 2.12
CA SER A 223 -7.45 -5.36 1.17
C SER A 223 -8.97 -5.50 1.39
N ASN A 224 -9.69 -4.39 1.25
CA ASN A 224 -11.15 -4.36 1.26
C ASN A 224 -11.79 -5.07 0.05
N ASP A 225 -10.99 -5.43 -0.96
CA ASP A 225 -11.46 -6.13 -2.16
C ASP A 225 -11.46 -7.66 -2.02
N LEU A 226 -10.93 -8.20 -0.91
CA LEU A 226 -10.87 -9.64 -0.70
C LEU A 226 -12.16 -10.18 -0.06
N GLY A 227 -12.78 -11.14 -0.74
CA GLY A 227 -13.83 -11.97 -0.15
C GLY A 227 -13.27 -13.17 0.64
N MET A 228 -14.12 -13.84 1.42
CA MET A 228 -13.69 -14.92 2.32
C MET A 228 -12.88 -16.02 1.64
N LYS A 229 -13.32 -16.49 0.46
CA LYS A 229 -12.61 -17.54 -0.29
C LYS A 229 -11.19 -17.12 -0.68
N GLN A 230 -10.99 -15.84 -1.00
CA GLN A 230 -9.68 -15.31 -1.36
C GLN A 230 -8.78 -15.17 -0.13
N ILE A 231 -9.34 -14.74 1.01
CA ILE A 231 -8.61 -14.70 2.29
C ILE A 231 -8.14 -16.10 2.70
N VAL A 232 -9.03 -17.09 2.65
CA VAL A 232 -8.70 -18.51 2.91
C VAL A 232 -7.59 -18.98 1.99
N SER A 233 -7.69 -18.69 0.69
CA SER A 233 -6.65 -19.04 -0.29
C SER A 233 -5.31 -18.36 0.01
N MET A 234 -5.32 -17.11 0.46
CA MET A 234 -4.11 -16.36 0.75
C MET A 234 -3.39 -16.93 1.99
N PHE A 235 -4.14 -17.33 3.01
CA PHE A 235 -3.60 -17.91 4.25
C PHE A 235 -3.06 -19.34 4.10
N GLN A 236 -3.20 -19.97 2.94
CA GLN A 236 -2.45 -21.21 2.63
C GLN A 236 -0.95 -20.97 2.48
N TYR A 237 -0.54 -19.73 2.17
CA TYR A 237 0.85 -19.38 1.87
C TYR A 237 1.37 -18.20 2.72
N ALA A 238 0.49 -17.43 3.36
CA ALA A 238 0.84 -16.33 4.24
C ALA A 238 0.36 -16.59 5.67
N ASP A 239 1.12 -16.13 6.66
CA ASP A 239 0.81 -16.31 8.08
C ASP A 239 -0.36 -15.43 8.53
N PRO A 240 -1.51 -15.97 8.97
CA PRO A 240 -2.62 -15.16 9.46
C PRO A 240 -2.26 -14.22 10.62
N GLU A 241 -1.22 -14.53 11.42
CA GLU A 241 -0.79 -13.69 12.54
C GLU A 241 -0.14 -12.38 12.08
N CYS A 242 0.38 -12.34 10.84
CA CYS A 242 0.93 -11.17 10.19
C CYS A 242 -0.13 -10.23 9.59
N PHE A 243 -1.42 -10.54 9.76
CA PHE A 243 -2.51 -9.74 9.16
C PHE A 243 -3.46 -9.14 10.18
N GLU A 244 -4.03 -8.02 9.79
CA GLU A 244 -5.14 -7.32 10.46
C GLU A 244 -6.31 -7.17 9.46
N LEU A 245 -7.55 -7.32 9.93
CA LEU A 245 -8.75 -7.07 9.11
C LEU A 245 -9.60 -5.97 9.73
N ILE A 246 -10.14 -5.09 8.90
CA ILE A 246 -11.05 -4.02 9.34
C ILE A 246 -12.47 -4.59 9.47
N LEU A 247 -12.96 -4.76 10.70
CA LEU A 247 -14.29 -5.32 10.97
C LEU A 247 -15.42 -4.31 10.76
N HIS A 248 -15.14 -3.02 10.93
CA HIS A 248 -16.11 -1.94 10.96
C HIS A 248 -15.46 -0.65 10.47
N GLN A 249 -16.02 -0.07 9.41
CA GLN A 249 -15.48 1.16 8.83
C GLN A 249 -16.53 1.87 7.97
N HIS A 250 -16.36 3.17 7.81
CA HIS A 250 -16.85 3.86 6.63
C HIS A 250 -15.78 3.75 5.52
N ILE A 251 -16.13 3.18 4.36
CA ILE A 251 -15.17 3.02 3.27
C ILE A 251 -14.89 4.38 2.61
N PRO A 252 -13.62 4.78 2.42
CA PRO A 252 -13.27 5.94 1.59
C PRO A 252 -13.76 5.74 0.15
N MET A 253 -14.58 6.65 -0.37
CA MET A 253 -15.13 6.58 -1.73
C MET A 253 -14.29 7.38 -2.72
N PHE A 254 -13.95 8.62 -2.37
CA PHE A 254 -13.25 9.53 -3.26
C PHE A 254 -12.22 10.35 -2.49
N HIS A 255 -11.09 10.61 -3.15
CA HIS A 255 -10.08 11.57 -2.71
C HIS A 255 -10.03 12.72 -3.72
N THR A 256 -9.95 13.95 -3.23
CA THR A 256 -9.86 15.13 -4.10
C THR A 256 -8.90 16.16 -3.52
N ALA A 257 -8.10 16.76 -4.39
CA ALA A 257 -7.29 17.93 -4.05
C ALA A 257 -8.09 19.24 -4.07
N PHE A 258 -9.35 19.19 -4.54
CA PHE A 258 -10.27 20.31 -4.47
C PHE A 258 -10.90 20.36 -3.07
N CYS A 259 -10.52 21.37 -2.27
CA CYS A 259 -11.04 21.54 -0.92
C CYS A 259 -12.50 22.03 -0.95
N LEU A 260 -13.43 21.13 -0.68
CA LEU A 260 -14.88 21.38 -0.62
C LEU A 260 -15.23 22.35 0.52
N PHE A 261 -14.49 22.33 1.63
CA PHE A 261 -14.67 23.32 2.69
C PHE A 261 -14.38 24.74 2.18
N CYS A 262 -13.26 24.92 1.46
CA CYS A 262 -12.95 26.21 0.85
C CYS A 262 -13.99 26.62 -0.20
N ALA A 263 -14.44 25.67 -1.01
CA ALA A 263 -15.37 25.94 -2.10
C ALA A 263 -16.74 26.46 -1.63
N TYR A 264 -17.19 26.02 -0.45
CA TYR A 264 -18.56 26.29 0.01
C TYR A 264 -18.66 27.13 1.29
N LEU A 265 -17.59 27.25 2.09
CA LEU A 265 -17.66 27.87 3.42
C LEU A 265 -16.79 29.13 3.59
N THR A 266 -15.98 29.50 2.59
CA THR A 266 -15.16 30.74 2.63
C THR A 266 -15.17 31.47 1.31
N LYS A 267 -14.90 32.78 1.34
CA LYS A 267 -14.74 33.62 0.15
C LYS A 267 -13.27 33.74 -0.28
N GLU A 268 -12.33 33.37 0.58
CA GLU A 268 -10.89 33.47 0.31
C GLU A 268 -10.26 32.07 0.24
N PRO A 269 -10.23 31.42 -0.93
CA PRO A 269 -9.75 30.04 -1.03
C PRO A 269 -8.23 29.94 -0.84
N GLY A 270 -7.79 28.83 -0.25
CA GLY A 270 -6.39 28.44 -0.12
C GLY A 270 -5.82 28.64 1.28
N PHE A 271 -5.07 27.65 1.78
CA PHE A 271 -4.38 27.73 3.07
C PHE A 271 -3.22 28.73 3.01
N PRO A 272 -2.96 29.54 4.06
CA PRO A 272 -3.74 29.66 5.30
C PRO A 272 -4.90 30.67 5.23
N LYS A 273 -5.08 31.36 4.10
CA LYS A 273 -6.08 32.44 3.92
C LYS A 273 -7.53 31.99 4.08
N CYS A 274 -7.80 30.70 3.89
CA CYS A 274 -9.15 30.13 3.98
C CYS A 274 -9.79 30.26 5.36
N GLY A 275 -9.03 30.55 6.42
CA GLY A 275 -9.54 30.61 7.80
C GLY A 275 -9.84 29.22 8.37
N MET A 276 -9.33 28.16 7.74
CA MET A 276 -9.41 26.77 8.18
C MET A 276 -10.84 26.31 8.56
N PRO A 277 -11.86 26.53 7.70
CA PRO A 277 -13.25 26.19 8.03
C PRO A 277 -13.45 24.70 8.30
N CYS A 278 -12.55 23.83 7.81
CA CYS A 278 -12.54 22.41 8.08
C CYS A 278 -12.29 22.03 9.56
N GLU A 279 -11.71 22.91 10.37
CA GLU A 279 -11.46 22.64 11.80
C GLU A 279 -12.70 22.85 12.67
N HIS A 280 -13.66 23.65 12.21
CA HIS A 280 -14.80 24.09 13.01
C HIS A 280 -16.16 23.70 12.43
N ASN A 281 -16.18 23.13 11.21
CA ASN A 281 -17.41 22.74 10.53
C ASN A 281 -17.39 21.27 10.16
N ILE A 282 -18.56 20.65 10.22
CA ILE A 282 -18.80 19.30 9.71
C ILE A 282 -19.43 19.45 8.33
N LEU A 283 -18.81 18.86 7.31
CA LEU A 283 -19.32 18.86 5.94
C LEU A 283 -19.68 17.43 5.51
N LYS A 284 -20.81 17.30 4.84
CA LYS A 284 -21.28 16.04 4.26
C LYS A 284 -21.86 16.28 2.86
N ILE A 285 -21.75 15.30 1.97
CA ILE A 285 -22.46 15.29 0.69
C ILE A 285 -23.69 14.41 0.81
N LYS A 286 -24.85 14.91 0.42
CA LYS A 286 -26.08 14.12 0.35
C LYS A 286 -26.24 13.55 -1.05
N ASP A 287 -26.39 12.23 -1.16
CA ASP A 287 -26.62 11.58 -2.45
C ASP A 287 -28.11 11.62 -2.87
N ARG A 288 -28.41 11.12 -4.07
CA ARG A 288 -29.79 11.05 -4.60
C ARG A 288 -30.73 10.16 -3.79
N THR A 289 -30.19 9.26 -2.97
CA THR A 289 -30.97 8.36 -2.10
C THR A 289 -31.15 8.95 -0.69
N GLY A 290 -30.55 10.10 -0.43
CA GLY A 290 -30.63 10.83 0.84
C GLY A 290 -29.55 10.45 1.85
N ILE A 291 -28.59 9.59 1.49
CA ILE A 291 -27.47 9.21 2.35
C ILE A 291 -26.50 10.37 2.47
N GLU A 292 -26.07 10.66 3.69
CA GLU A 292 -25.05 11.68 3.97
C GLU A 292 -23.66 11.05 4.06
N HIS A 293 -22.77 11.48 3.18
CA HIS A 293 -21.39 11.02 3.06
C HIS A 293 -20.45 12.01 3.76
N PRO A 294 -19.82 11.63 4.89
CA PRO A 294 -18.96 12.56 5.63
C PRO A 294 -17.68 12.89 4.85
N ILE A 295 -17.25 14.14 4.97
CA ILE A 295 -16.05 14.67 4.32
C ILE A 295 -15.04 15.05 5.38
N LEU A 296 -13.84 14.49 5.29
CA LEU A 296 -12.71 14.86 6.15
C LEU A 296 -11.59 15.42 5.31
N THR A 297 -10.82 16.31 5.92
CA THR A 297 -9.60 16.86 5.34
C THR A 297 -8.40 16.09 5.86
N ASP A 298 -7.29 16.04 5.10
CA ASP A 298 -5.99 15.59 5.60
C ASP A 298 -5.03 16.76 5.82
N ALA A 299 -3.83 16.49 6.36
CA ALA A 299 -2.82 17.52 6.62
C ALA A 299 -2.32 18.28 5.39
N GLY A 300 -2.61 17.79 4.17
CA GLY A 300 -2.30 18.47 2.90
C GLY A 300 -3.51 19.19 2.30
N CYS A 301 -4.54 19.49 3.09
CA CYS A 301 -5.80 20.11 2.65
C CYS A 301 -6.56 19.32 1.57
N ARG A 302 -6.30 18.00 1.42
CA ARG A 302 -7.06 17.13 0.50
C ARG A 302 -8.29 16.62 1.22
N ASN A 303 -9.38 16.42 0.47
CA ASN A 303 -10.62 15.92 1.04
C ASN A 303 -10.83 14.45 0.69
N THR A 304 -11.26 13.69 1.69
CA THR A 304 -11.73 12.31 1.53
C THR A 304 -13.23 12.27 1.83
N ILE A 305 -13.99 11.78 0.87
CA ILE A 305 -15.42 11.53 1.00
C ILE A 305 -15.57 10.06 1.42
N PHE A 306 -16.14 9.83 2.59
CA PHE A 306 -16.40 8.50 3.13
C PHE A 306 -17.83 8.07 2.83
N ASN A 307 -18.05 6.76 2.66
CA ASN A 307 -19.39 6.21 2.48
C ASN A 307 -20.23 6.51 3.73
N GLY A 308 -21.43 7.06 3.58
CA GLY A 308 -22.33 7.33 4.71
C GLY A 308 -22.84 6.06 5.40
N ARG A 309 -22.79 4.91 4.72
CA ARG A 309 -23.07 3.61 5.32
C ARG A 309 -21.81 3.01 5.92
N ILE A 310 -21.95 2.53 7.15
CA ILE A 310 -20.95 1.74 7.86
C ILE A 310 -20.90 0.34 7.22
N GLN A 311 -19.74 -0.05 6.73
CA GLN A 311 -19.46 -1.42 6.37
C GLN A 311 -19.06 -2.21 7.61
N THR A 312 -19.72 -3.35 7.84
CA THR A 312 -19.28 -4.30 8.87
C THR A 312 -19.26 -5.73 8.34
N VAL A 313 -18.30 -6.51 8.84
CA VAL A 313 -18.13 -7.94 8.55
C VAL A 313 -18.19 -8.77 9.84
N CYS A 314 -18.82 -8.23 10.89
CA CYS A 314 -18.96 -8.87 12.20
C CYS A 314 -19.57 -10.28 12.14
N GLU A 315 -20.47 -10.54 11.19
CA GLU A 315 -21.10 -11.85 10.97
C GLU A 315 -20.07 -12.94 10.59
N TYR A 316 -18.97 -12.57 9.93
CA TYR A 316 -17.89 -13.49 9.51
C TYR A 316 -16.80 -13.66 10.57
N TYR A 317 -16.91 -12.99 11.73
CA TYR A 317 -15.87 -13.01 12.77
C TYR A 317 -15.45 -14.42 13.18
N LYS A 318 -16.41 -15.33 13.42
CA LYS A 318 -16.12 -16.71 13.83
C LYS A 318 -15.35 -17.50 12.77
N GLU A 319 -15.72 -17.32 11.49
CA GLU A 319 -15.03 -17.95 10.38
C GLU A 319 -13.60 -17.40 10.25
N LEU A 320 -13.43 -16.08 10.31
CA LEU A 320 -12.12 -15.42 10.30
C LEU A 320 -11.21 -15.90 11.45
N ARG A 321 -11.77 -16.08 12.65
CA ARG A 321 -11.05 -16.67 13.79
C ARG A 321 -10.65 -18.12 13.52
N SER A 322 -11.52 -18.92 12.93
CA SER A 322 -11.26 -20.34 12.64
C SER A 322 -10.12 -20.55 11.64
N ILE A 323 -9.91 -19.60 10.73
CA ILE A 323 -8.82 -19.64 9.73
C ILE A 323 -7.51 -19.00 10.21
N GLY A 324 -7.42 -18.68 11.51
CA GLY A 324 -6.18 -18.23 12.14
C GLY A 324 -6.05 -16.72 12.34
N LEU A 325 -6.95 -15.88 11.81
CA LEU A 325 -6.83 -14.43 11.96
C LEU A 325 -7.03 -14.00 13.43
N ARG A 326 -6.15 -13.13 13.93
CA ARG A 326 -6.16 -12.69 15.33
C ARG A 326 -6.36 -11.20 15.53
N ARG A 327 -5.97 -10.36 14.57
CA ARG A 327 -6.03 -8.89 14.70
C ARG A 327 -7.19 -8.33 13.91
N PHE A 328 -7.97 -7.49 14.58
CA PHE A 328 -9.15 -6.86 14.03
C PHE A 328 -9.13 -5.37 14.33
N ARG A 329 -9.47 -4.55 13.33
CA ARG A 329 -9.51 -3.09 13.45
C ARG A 329 -10.94 -2.58 13.35
N ILE A 330 -11.26 -1.59 14.18
CA ILE A 330 -12.47 -0.77 14.07
C ILE A 330 -12.03 0.64 13.68
N GLU A 331 -12.62 1.23 12.66
CA GLU A 331 -12.29 2.60 12.24
C GLU A 331 -13.46 3.54 12.44
N PHE A 332 -13.16 4.68 13.06
CA PHE A 332 -14.11 5.79 13.22
C PHE A 332 -13.73 6.98 12.35
N VAL A 333 -14.74 7.72 11.92
CA VAL A 333 -14.66 8.90 11.06
C VAL A 333 -15.17 10.14 11.79
N GLN A 334 -16.45 10.18 12.17
CA GLN A 334 -17.10 11.33 12.82
C GLN A 334 -17.98 10.94 14.02
N GLU A 335 -17.97 9.66 14.39
CA GLU A 335 -18.72 9.09 15.49
C GLU A 335 -18.37 9.81 16.80
N SER A 336 -19.41 10.09 17.60
CA SER A 336 -19.27 10.77 18.88
C SER A 336 -18.61 9.84 19.92
N PRO A 337 -18.08 10.39 21.02
CA PRO A 337 -17.57 9.58 22.13
C PRO A 337 -18.59 8.53 22.65
N GLU A 338 -19.88 8.86 22.68
CA GLU A 338 -20.95 7.96 23.11
C GLU A 338 -21.20 6.83 22.11
N ASP A 339 -21.14 7.13 20.81
CA ASP A 339 -21.25 6.12 19.76
C ASP A 339 -20.03 5.20 19.75
N ILE A 340 -18.83 5.74 19.90
CA ILE A 340 -17.59 4.97 20.01
C ILE A 340 -17.68 4.01 21.20
N THR A 341 -18.05 4.51 22.38
CA THR A 341 -18.16 3.68 23.60
C THR A 341 -19.16 2.55 23.40
N PHE A 342 -20.33 2.85 22.82
CA PHE A 342 -21.34 1.85 22.50
C PHE A 342 -20.82 0.80 21.51
N ILE A 343 -20.27 1.23 20.37
CA ILE A 343 -19.77 0.34 19.32
C ILE A 343 -18.65 -0.55 19.87
N LEU A 344 -17.68 0.02 20.59
CA LEU A 344 -16.59 -0.75 21.19
C LEU A 344 -17.08 -1.74 22.23
N SER A 345 -18.12 -1.41 23.01
CA SER A 345 -18.72 -2.35 23.95
C SER A 345 -19.26 -3.60 23.23
N LEU A 346 -19.91 -3.44 22.08
CA LEU A 346 -20.42 -4.54 21.26
C LEU A 346 -19.28 -5.41 20.68
N TYR A 347 -18.27 -4.78 20.09
CA TYR A 347 -17.14 -5.54 19.52
C TYR A 347 -16.31 -6.26 20.59
N LYS A 348 -16.19 -5.70 21.80
CA LYS A 348 -15.58 -6.41 22.93
C LYS A 348 -16.36 -7.65 23.33
N GLN A 349 -17.70 -7.58 23.38
CA GLN A 349 -18.55 -8.74 23.64
C GLN A 349 -18.41 -9.80 22.53
N LEU A 350 -18.37 -9.40 21.26
CA LEU A 350 -18.14 -10.32 20.13
C LEU A 350 -16.81 -11.05 20.24
N ILE A 351 -15.75 -10.32 20.57
CA ILE A 351 -14.40 -10.84 20.67
C ILE A 351 -14.26 -11.85 21.83
N LYS A 352 -15.05 -11.67 22.89
CA LYS A 352 -15.20 -12.63 23.99
C LYS A 352 -16.19 -13.76 23.68
N ASN A 353 -16.79 -13.79 22.49
CA ASN A 353 -17.86 -14.70 22.07
C ASN A 353 -19.14 -14.62 22.94
N GLU A 354 -19.39 -13.50 23.60
CA GLU A 354 -20.59 -13.25 24.42
C GLU A 354 -21.82 -12.95 23.55
N ILE A 355 -21.61 -12.33 22.37
CA ILE A 355 -22.64 -12.08 21.35
C ILE A 355 -22.16 -12.52 19.97
N SER A 356 -23.11 -12.80 19.07
CA SER A 356 -22.85 -13.10 17.67
C SER A 356 -22.69 -11.83 16.83
N GLY A 357 -22.10 -11.98 15.64
CA GLY A 357 -22.05 -10.88 14.66
C GLY A 357 -23.43 -10.43 14.20
N SER A 358 -24.42 -11.33 14.12
CA SER A 358 -25.80 -10.97 13.78
C SER A 358 -26.45 -10.11 14.87
N GLN A 359 -26.18 -10.40 16.16
CA GLN A 359 -26.65 -9.56 17.26
C GLN A 359 -26.04 -8.15 17.21
N ILE A 360 -24.76 -8.01 16.86
CA ILE A 360 -24.16 -6.68 16.62
C ILE A 360 -24.91 -5.93 15.53
N TRP A 361 -25.17 -6.59 14.41
CA TRP A 361 -25.89 -5.99 13.28
C TRP A 361 -27.25 -5.43 13.72
N ASP A 362 -28.00 -6.18 14.52
CA ASP A 362 -29.30 -5.78 15.04
C ASP A 362 -29.18 -4.63 16.05
N HIS A 363 -28.22 -4.69 16.98
CA HIS A 363 -27.96 -3.60 17.93
C HIS A 363 -27.59 -2.29 17.22
N LEU A 364 -26.72 -2.35 16.21
CA LEU A 364 -26.35 -1.17 15.43
C LEU A 364 -27.56 -0.60 14.68
N ARG A 365 -28.38 -1.44 14.03
CA ARG A 365 -29.61 -1.00 13.38
C ARG A 365 -30.61 -0.39 14.34
N SER A 366 -30.74 -0.93 15.56
CA SER A 366 -31.65 -0.40 16.58
C SER A 366 -31.30 1.03 17.01
N ARG A 367 -30.04 1.44 16.82
CA ARG A 367 -29.55 2.80 17.07
C ARG A 367 -29.51 3.68 15.81
N SER A 368 -30.21 3.26 14.75
CA SER A 368 -30.31 3.97 13.46
C SER A 368 -29.01 4.11 12.68
N PHE A 369 -27.99 3.28 12.98
CA PHE A 369 -26.80 3.22 12.13
C PHE A 369 -27.14 2.62 10.76
N GLN A 370 -26.70 3.29 9.70
CA GLN A 370 -26.88 2.79 8.33
C GLN A 370 -25.78 1.79 8.00
N LEU A 371 -26.12 0.51 7.84
CA LEU A 371 -25.14 -0.57 7.66
C LEU A 371 -25.13 -1.13 6.24
N THR A 372 -23.97 -1.65 5.83
CA THR A 372 -23.79 -2.52 4.68
C THR A 372 -22.90 -3.71 5.04
N ARG A 373 -23.23 -4.89 4.51
CA ARG A 373 -22.32 -6.04 4.50
C ARG A 373 -21.32 -5.74 3.40
N GLY A 374 -20.03 -5.91 3.64
CA GLY A 374 -19.04 -5.72 2.58
C GLY A 374 -19.16 -6.74 1.47
N SER A 375 -18.23 -6.69 0.52
CA SER A 375 -18.05 -7.72 -0.50
C SER A 375 -17.41 -8.98 0.14
N PHE A 376 -18.10 -9.61 1.11
CA PHE A 376 -17.66 -10.83 1.79
C PHE A 376 -18.46 -12.05 1.36
#